data_AF-A0A8H7CZ50-F1
#
_entry.id   AF-A0A8H7CZ50-F1
#
_cell.length_a   1.000
_cell.length_b   1.000
_cell.length_c   1.000
_cell.angle_alpha   90.00
_cell.angle_beta   90.00
_cell.angle_gamma   90.00
#
_symmetry.space_group_name_H-M   'P 1'
#
loop_
_entity.id
_entity.type
_entity.pdbx_description
1 polymer ?
#
loop_
_entity_poly.entity_id
_entity_poly.type
_entity_poly.pdbx_seq_one_letter_code
_entity_poly.pdbx_strand_id
1 'polypeptide(L)'
;MATELGHAIPPEGPHTVTVHTPTWDTGIALFDGDQAFMQKIKSMYPRIIPFGHAQTLCIAVHQKLAFPATHGCYLFTDPDIFSVAQEYAFSHHRKEPKLVPADLIFKVVDIAGVRLYCVGFPVARTAGIKGVWHDFGTGVSTRLSEQLLTQVDTLVAVSCDVAGDVVPTHLSETAVHQALRERIAGLLNHSPAAPQKAVALDDVYLYPTGMAAIHGMHRAIVQVHKGPMVGLGAIFIATYYLFSEAPDGFKHFGACDSRSGVMDKLAAYLQEEANAGRKVSYIFVEFPSNPLLVSVDLKRLRSLADQYDTILVIDDTVGSFCNIDVLPVADVIVTSLTKSFSGYADVMGGSVILNPSSRSYPALKKDLQ
;
A
#
# COMPACT_ATOMS: atom_id res chain seq x y z
N MET A 1 -9.07 -31.55 10.59
CA MET A 1 -8.61 -31.04 11.90
C MET A 1 -8.97 -29.57 11.98
N ALA A 2 -9.36 -29.07 13.15
CA ALA A 2 -9.54 -27.63 13.33
C ALA A 2 -8.16 -26.96 13.39
N THR A 3 -7.99 -25.82 12.72
CA THR A 3 -6.76 -25.03 12.78
C THR A 3 -6.50 -24.57 14.21
N GLU A 4 -5.27 -24.68 14.69
CA GLU A 4 -4.91 -24.20 16.03
C GLU A 4 -4.92 -22.67 16.09
N LEU A 5 -5.12 -22.10 17.28
CA LEU A 5 -5.04 -20.65 17.48
C LEU A 5 -3.65 -20.14 17.11
N GLY A 6 -3.57 -19.03 16.37
CA GLY A 6 -2.31 -18.39 15.99
C GLY A 6 -1.59 -19.02 14.79
N HIS A 7 -2.07 -20.16 14.30
CA HIS A 7 -1.63 -20.79 13.05
C HIS A 7 -2.34 -20.20 11.83
N ALA A 8 -1.85 -20.47 10.64
CA ALA A 8 -2.52 -20.05 9.41
C ALA A 8 -3.74 -20.94 9.10
N ILE A 9 -4.76 -20.36 8.45
CA ILE A 9 -5.85 -21.17 7.88
C ILE A 9 -5.29 -21.96 6.68
N PRO A 10 -5.59 -23.27 6.54
CA PRO A 10 -5.04 -24.10 5.47
C PRO A 10 -5.23 -23.53 4.06
N PRO A 11 -4.25 -23.71 3.15
CA PRO A 11 -2.97 -24.37 3.40
C PRO A 11 -2.00 -23.50 4.22
N GLU A 12 -1.44 -24.09 5.28
CA GLU A 12 -0.41 -23.43 6.10
C GLU A 12 0.97 -23.59 5.43
N GLY A 13 1.72 -22.49 5.39
CA GLY A 13 3.05 -22.45 4.81
C GLY A 13 3.87 -21.25 5.32
N PRO A 14 5.17 -21.19 5.00
CA PRO A 14 6.10 -20.19 5.55
C PRO A 14 5.83 -18.75 5.10
N HIS A 15 4.95 -18.56 4.11
CA HIS A 15 4.59 -17.25 3.56
C HIS A 15 3.10 -16.94 3.67
N THR A 16 2.34 -17.78 4.39
CA THR A 16 0.90 -17.54 4.57
C THR A 16 0.68 -16.20 5.29
N VAL A 17 -0.34 -15.46 4.84
CA VAL A 17 -0.63 -14.10 5.32
C VAL A 17 -1.88 -14.07 6.20
N THR A 18 -2.31 -15.22 6.72
CA THR A 18 -3.48 -15.37 7.58
C THR A 18 -3.07 -15.81 8.98
N VAL A 19 -3.93 -15.49 9.94
CA VAL A 19 -3.80 -15.95 11.33
C VAL A 19 -5.18 -16.38 11.80
N HIS A 20 -5.27 -17.56 12.39
CA HIS A 20 -6.51 -18.09 12.92
C HIS A 20 -6.77 -17.52 14.31
N THR A 21 -7.80 -16.69 14.42
CA THR A 21 -8.31 -16.10 15.67
C THR A 21 -9.81 -16.43 15.80
N PRO A 22 -10.17 -17.59 16.40
CA PRO A 22 -11.51 -18.16 16.31
C PRO A 22 -12.60 -17.43 17.10
N THR A 23 -12.23 -16.57 18.06
CA THR A 23 -13.20 -15.85 18.89
C THR A 23 -12.98 -14.34 18.85
N TRP A 24 -14.02 -13.57 19.18
CA TRP A 24 -13.94 -12.12 19.30
C TRP A 24 -12.83 -11.68 20.27
N ASP A 25 -12.74 -12.33 21.44
CA ASP A 25 -11.72 -12.05 22.45
C ASP A 25 -10.30 -12.27 21.91
N THR A 26 -10.08 -13.33 21.13
CA THR A 26 -8.78 -13.57 20.48
C THR A 26 -8.47 -12.54 19.40
N GLY A 27 -9.51 -12.01 18.72
CA GLY A 27 -9.37 -10.90 17.80
C GLY A 27 -8.97 -9.60 18.52
N ILE A 28 -9.66 -9.25 19.61
CA ILE A 28 -9.30 -8.08 20.45
C ILE A 28 -7.86 -8.21 20.94
N ALA A 29 -7.50 -9.37 21.51
CA ALA A 29 -6.15 -9.59 22.04
C ALA A 29 -5.05 -9.42 20.97
N LEU A 30 -5.32 -9.83 19.72
CA LEU A 30 -4.41 -9.59 18.59
C LEU A 30 -4.25 -8.08 18.31
N PHE A 31 -5.36 -7.34 18.25
CA PHE A 31 -5.36 -5.91 17.94
C PHE A 31 -4.76 -5.05 19.06
N ASP A 32 -4.98 -5.43 20.32
CA ASP A 32 -4.41 -4.76 21.49
C ASP A 32 -2.93 -5.10 21.71
N GLY A 33 -2.39 -6.07 20.95
CA GLY A 33 -1.00 -6.50 21.09
C GLY A 33 -0.71 -7.20 22.42
N ASP A 34 -1.69 -7.96 22.94
CA ASP A 34 -1.55 -8.71 24.19
C ASP A 34 -0.34 -9.65 24.11
N GLN A 35 0.59 -9.51 25.06
CA GLN A 35 1.89 -10.19 24.98
C GLN A 35 1.76 -11.72 25.09
N ALA A 36 0.86 -12.20 25.94
CA ALA A 36 0.62 -13.64 26.10
C ALA A 36 -0.02 -14.24 24.85
N PHE A 37 -0.86 -13.48 24.17
CA PHE A 37 -1.45 -13.84 22.90
C PHE A 37 -0.43 -13.84 21.76
N MET A 38 0.38 -12.79 21.66
CA MET A 38 1.40 -12.65 20.61
C MET A 38 2.43 -13.80 20.61
N GLN A 39 2.74 -14.38 21.78
CA GLN A 39 3.60 -15.57 21.89
C GLN A 39 3.02 -16.84 21.24
N LYS A 40 1.69 -16.89 21.06
CA LYS A 40 1.00 -18.01 20.42
C LYS A 40 0.94 -17.88 18.90
N ILE A 41 1.24 -16.70 18.36
CA ILE A 41 1.17 -16.45 16.93
C ILE A 41 2.31 -17.16 16.19
N LYS A 42 1.96 -17.99 15.21
CA LYS A 42 2.87 -18.72 14.32
C LYS A 42 2.81 -18.25 12.88
N SER A 43 1.72 -17.59 12.50
CA SER A 43 1.52 -16.97 11.19
C SER A 43 0.85 -15.62 11.36
N MET A 44 1.20 -14.64 10.51
CA MET A 44 0.60 -13.31 10.52
C MET A 44 0.76 -12.68 9.14
N TYR A 45 -0.13 -11.74 8.80
CA TYR A 45 0.04 -10.88 7.63
C TYR A 45 1.34 -10.05 7.76
N PRO A 46 2.41 -10.31 6.97
CA PRO A 46 3.75 -9.75 7.23
C PRO A 46 3.88 -8.23 7.06
N ARG A 47 2.89 -7.59 6.43
CA ARG A 47 2.78 -6.12 6.41
C ARG A 47 2.44 -5.54 7.79
N ILE A 48 1.82 -6.29 8.71
CA ILE A 48 1.42 -5.72 10.00
C ILE A 48 2.66 -5.32 10.82
N ILE A 49 3.63 -6.21 10.86
CA ILE A 49 4.94 -6.08 11.49
C ILE A 49 5.87 -7.08 10.77
N PRO A 50 7.18 -6.86 10.69
CA PRO A 50 8.09 -7.90 10.21
C PRO A 50 7.83 -9.21 10.94
N PHE A 51 7.52 -10.27 10.19
CA PHE A 51 7.14 -11.57 10.73
C PHE A 51 7.83 -12.70 9.93
N GLY A 52 8.09 -13.83 10.59
CA GLY A 52 8.77 -14.98 10.00
C GLY A 52 10.14 -14.60 9.41
N HIS A 53 10.41 -15.02 8.18
CA HIS A 53 11.67 -14.72 7.49
C HIS A 53 12.01 -13.22 7.42
N ALA A 54 11.01 -12.34 7.27
CA ALA A 54 11.26 -10.90 7.26
C ALA A 54 11.78 -10.40 8.61
N GLN A 55 11.23 -10.91 9.72
CA GLN A 55 11.71 -10.59 11.06
C GLN A 55 13.14 -11.10 11.27
N THR A 56 13.41 -12.36 10.87
CA THR A 56 14.74 -12.97 11.00
C THR A 56 15.79 -12.20 10.21
N LEU A 57 15.46 -11.74 8.99
CA LEU A 57 16.37 -10.91 8.20
C LEU A 57 16.61 -9.54 8.87
N CYS A 58 15.56 -8.87 9.36
CA CYS A 58 15.70 -7.61 10.10
C CYS A 58 16.65 -7.76 11.30
N ILE A 59 16.53 -8.85 12.07
CA ILE A 59 17.42 -9.14 13.21
C ILE A 59 18.86 -9.41 12.74
N ALA A 60 19.06 -10.21 11.70
CA ALA A 60 20.39 -10.54 11.21
C ALA A 60 21.13 -9.31 10.66
N VAL A 61 20.43 -8.44 9.91
CA VAL A 61 20.98 -7.18 9.39
C VAL A 61 21.24 -6.21 10.54
N HIS A 62 20.34 -6.10 11.52
CA HIS A 62 20.53 -5.28 12.71
C HIS A 62 21.84 -5.64 13.43
N GLN A 63 22.08 -6.94 13.66
CA GLN A 63 23.27 -7.46 14.33
C GLN A 63 24.55 -7.19 13.52
N LYS A 64 24.55 -7.51 12.22
CA LYS A 64 25.73 -7.32 11.35
C LYS A 64 26.11 -5.84 11.18
N LEU A 65 25.13 -4.93 11.23
CA LEU A 65 25.37 -3.49 11.16
C LEU A 65 25.63 -2.84 12.51
N ALA A 66 25.64 -3.60 13.61
CA ALA A 66 25.85 -3.12 14.97
C ALA A 66 24.97 -1.89 15.30
N PHE A 67 23.68 -1.96 14.98
CA PHE A 67 22.73 -0.96 15.49
C PHE A 67 22.71 -0.98 17.02
N PRO A 68 22.39 0.15 17.68
CA PRO A 68 22.26 0.16 19.13
C PRO A 68 21.27 -0.90 19.62
N ALA A 69 21.55 -1.54 20.76
CA ALA A 69 20.67 -2.58 21.32
C ALA A 69 19.26 -2.06 21.66
N THR A 70 19.10 -0.74 21.82
CA THR A 70 17.80 -0.07 22.05
C THR A 70 17.01 0.19 20.77
N HIS A 71 17.58 -0.11 19.60
CA HIS A 71 16.98 0.18 18.30
C HIS A 71 16.45 -1.08 17.61
N GLY A 72 15.32 -0.94 16.93
CA GLY A 72 14.85 -1.87 15.89
C GLY A 72 15.38 -1.46 14.52
N CYS A 73 15.16 -2.31 13.52
CA CYS A 73 15.51 -2.05 12.13
C CYS A 73 14.43 -2.60 11.20
N TYR A 74 13.91 -1.75 10.31
CA TYR A 74 13.07 -2.15 9.18
C TYR A 74 13.89 -2.13 7.90
N LEU A 75 13.59 -3.08 7.01
CA LEU A 75 14.29 -3.29 5.75
C LEU A 75 13.34 -3.08 4.57
N PHE A 76 13.83 -2.38 3.55
CA PHE A 76 13.05 -2.02 2.36
C PHE A 76 13.89 -2.19 1.10
N THR A 77 13.22 -2.31 -0.04
CA THR A 77 13.85 -2.40 -1.36
C THR A 77 13.79 -1.10 -2.15
N ASP A 78 13.05 -0.11 -1.66
CA ASP A 78 12.84 1.18 -2.32
C ASP A 78 13.69 2.27 -1.65
N PRO A 79 14.54 3.01 -2.40
CA PRO A 79 15.36 4.11 -1.86
C PRO A 79 14.55 5.24 -1.24
N ASP A 80 13.35 5.52 -1.76
CA ASP A 80 12.54 6.66 -1.34
C ASP A 80 12.05 6.50 0.10
N ILE A 81 12.22 5.31 0.68
CA ILE A 81 11.80 5.02 2.04
C ILE A 81 12.48 5.90 3.08
N PHE A 82 13.67 6.44 2.82
CA PHE A 82 14.32 7.35 3.78
C PHE A 82 13.54 8.65 3.90
N SER A 83 13.19 9.28 2.78
CA SER A 83 12.35 10.47 2.75
C SER A 83 10.97 10.19 3.33
N VAL A 84 10.33 9.08 2.91
CA VAL A 84 9.03 8.66 3.43
C VAL A 84 9.08 8.41 4.95
N ALA A 85 10.14 7.79 5.46
CA ALA A 85 10.31 7.54 6.88
C ALA A 85 10.48 8.85 7.67
N GLN A 86 11.23 9.82 7.14
CA GLN A 86 11.38 11.13 7.77
C GLN A 86 10.07 11.92 7.78
N GLU A 87 9.40 12.03 6.62
CA GLU A 87 8.12 12.72 6.47
C GLU A 87 7.07 12.12 7.40
N TYR A 88 6.97 10.78 7.39
CA TYR A 88 6.11 10.06 8.30
C TYR A 88 6.52 10.40 9.73
N ALA A 89 7.73 10.03 10.19
CA ALA A 89 8.17 10.14 11.58
C ALA A 89 8.00 11.53 12.22
N PHE A 90 8.14 12.58 11.41
CA PHE A 90 8.10 13.98 11.87
C PHE A 90 6.78 14.68 11.57
N SER A 91 5.80 13.98 10.98
CA SER A 91 4.50 14.54 10.61
C SER A 91 3.87 15.33 11.76
N HIS A 92 3.45 16.55 11.45
CA HIS A 92 2.77 17.41 12.40
C HIS A 92 1.34 16.95 12.72
N HIS A 93 0.77 16.11 11.86
CA HIS A 93 -0.60 15.61 11.95
C HIS A 93 -0.78 14.53 13.04
N ARG A 94 0.31 13.89 13.48
CA ARG A 94 0.26 12.83 14.51
C ARG A 94 0.30 13.34 15.94
N LYS A 95 -0.52 12.69 16.78
CA LYS A 95 -0.61 12.90 18.25
C LYS A 95 0.32 11.99 19.05
N GLU A 96 0.88 10.96 18.44
CA GLU A 96 1.83 10.02 19.06
C GLU A 96 3.20 10.69 19.30
N PRO A 97 4.02 10.20 20.27
CA PRO A 97 5.31 10.81 20.58
C PRO A 97 6.21 10.85 19.33
N LYS A 98 6.51 12.08 18.89
CA LYS A 98 7.26 12.33 17.65
C LYS A 98 8.70 11.87 17.83
N LEU A 99 9.16 11.04 16.88
CA LEU A 99 10.59 10.84 16.71
C LEU A 99 11.22 12.20 16.38
N VAL A 100 12.49 12.38 16.74
CA VAL A 100 13.30 13.50 16.28
C VAL A 100 14.29 12.99 15.22
N PRO A 101 14.86 13.84 14.36
CA PRO A 101 15.85 13.42 13.36
C PRO A 101 16.97 12.52 13.90
N ALA A 102 17.44 12.78 15.13
CA ALA A 102 18.47 11.99 15.79
C ALA A 102 18.04 10.56 16.21
N ASP A 103 16.72 10.28 16.24
CA ASP A 103 16.22 8.93 16.53
C ASP A 103 16.34 7.99 15.32
N LEU A 104 16.40 8.54 14.09
CA LEU A 104 16.45 7.73 12.88
C LEU A 104 17.90 7.47 12.46
N ILE A 105 18.20 6.20 12.18
CA ILE A 105 19.49 5.78 11.63
C ILE A 105 19.23 5.14 10.27
N PHE A 106 19.77 5.75 9.23
CA PHE A 106 19.70 5.23 7.87
C PHE A 106 20.99 4.52 7.50
N LYS A 107 20.87 3.30 6.98
CA LYS A 107 22.00 2.53 6.46
C LYS A 107 21.58 1.84 5.17
N VAL A 108 22.55 1.57 4.32
CA VAL A 108 22.33 0.86 3.06
C VAL A 108 23.27 -0.34 3.02
N VAL A 109 22.75 -1.48 2.58
CA VAL A 109 23.52 -2.72 2.45
C VAL A 109 23.22 -3.42 1.15
N ASP A 110 24.18 -4.21 0.67
CA ASP A 110 23.95 -5.22 -0.34
C ASP A 110 24.06 -6.62 0.30
N ILE A 111 23.10 -7.49 -0.02
CA ILE A 111 23.14 -8.91 0.35
C ILE A 111 22.89 -9.71 -0.92
N ALA A 112 23.83 -10.57 -1.31
CA ALA A 112 23.75 -11.36 -2.54
C ALA A 112 23.41 -10.52 -3.79
N GLY A 113 23.94 -9.29 -3.87
CA GLY A 113 23.68 -8.36 -4.97
C GLY A 113 22.33 -7.63 -4.91
N VAL A 114 21.55 -7.80 -3.84
CA VAL A 114 20.31 -7.07 -3.60
C VAL A 114 20.55 -5.95 -2.59
N ARG A 115 20.32 -4.72 -3.03
CA ARG A 115 20.32 -3.50 -2.23
C ARG A 115 19.13 -3.45 -1.29
N LEU A 116 19.39 -3.22 -0.01
CA LEU A 116 18.39 -2.96 1.02
C LEU A 116 18.64 -1.61 1.68
N TYR A 117 17.54 -0.92 1.97
CA TYR A 117 17.50 0.35 2.69
C TYR A 117 17.02 0.07 4.11
N CYS A 118 17.87 0.35 5.09
CA CYS A 118 17.66 0.06 6.49
C CYS A 118 17.24 1.32 7.24
N VAL A 119 16.08 1.27 7.90
CA VAL A 119 15.59 2.34 8.78
C VAL A 119 15.64 1.84 10.22
N GLY A 120 16.61 2.35 10.98
CA GLY A 120 16.77 2.10 12.41
C GLY A 120 16.04 3.15 13.25
N PHE A 121 15.48 2.72 14.38
CA PHE A 121 14.69 3.58 15.28
C PHE A 121 14.67 3.02 16.71
N PRO A 122 14.48 3.83 17.77
CA PRO A 122 14.37 3.34 19.13
C PRO A 122 13.12 2.48 19.30
N VAL A 123 13.25 1.27 19.86
CA VAL A 123 12.11 0.34 20.05
C VAL A 123 11.01 0.99 20.91
N ALA A 124 11.38 1.81 21.89
CA ALA A 124 10.44 2.56 22.72
C ALA A 124 9.57 3.56 21.94
N ARG A 125 9.94 3.91 20.71
CA ARG A 125 9.24 4.85 19.82
C ARG A 125 8.64 4.16 18.59
N THR A 126 8.51 2.84 18.60
CA THR A 126 7.97 2.04 17.47
C THR A 126 6.62 2.57 16.98
N ALA A 127 5.75 3.03 17.88
CA ALA A 127 4.44 3.59 17.50
C ALA A 127 4.56 4.72 16.45
N GLY A 128 5.54 5.62 16.61
CA GLY A 128 5.73 6.76 15.72
C GLY A 128 6.36 6.44 14.36
N ILE A 129 6.74 5.18 14.10
CA ILE A 129 7.38 4.76 12.83
C ILE A 129 6.78 3.49 12.24
N LYS A 130 5.97 2.72 12.99
CA LYS A 130 5.40 1.43 12.53
C LYS A 130 4.63 1.55 11.23
N GLY A 131 3.96 2.68 10.96
CA GLY A 131 3.22 2.90 9.73
C GLY A 131 4.09 2.99 8.48
N VAL A 132 5.39 3.25 8.61
CA VAL A 132 6.31 3.17 7.48
C VAL A 132 6.34 1.74 6.91
N TRP A 133 6.34 0.73 7.80
CA TRP A 133 6.23 -0.67 7.41
C TRP A 133 4.77 -1.05 7.12
N HIS A 134 3.87 -0.71 8.05
CA HIS A 134 2.47 -1.11 8.01
C HIS A 134 1.71 -0.41 6.91
N ASP A 135 1.55 0.92 6.98
CA ASP A 135 0.64 1.67 6.12
C ASP A 135 1.12 1.77 4.68
N PHE A 136 2.42 1.96 4.43
CA PHE A 136 2.93 2.00 3.04
C PHE A 136 3.15 0.62 2.44
N GLY A 137 3.43 -0.40 3.27
CA GLY A 137 3.53 -1.79 2.82
C GLY A 137 4.64 -2.08 1.80
N THR A 138 5.74 -1.33 1.85
CA THR A 138 6.93 -1.45 0.98
C THR A 138 8.09 -2.22 1.63
N GLY A 139 7.87 -2.78 2.82
CA GLY A 139 8.86 -3.61 3.51
C GLY A 139 9.25 -4.86 2.71
N VAL A 140 10.45 -5.39 2.98
CA VAL A 140 10.94 -6.62 2.33
C VAL A 140 9.94 -7.78 2.44
N SER A 141 9.75 -8.51 1.35
CA SER A 141 8.85 -9.67 1.33
C SER A 141 9.44 -10.85 2.09
N THR A 142 8.60 -11.76 2.58
CA THR A 142 9.05 -12.96 3.30
C THR A 142 9.85 -13.91 2.39
N ARG A 143 9.52 -14.01 1.10
CA ARG A 143 10.25 -14.83 0.11
C ARG A 143 11.62 -14.24 -0.22
N LEU A 144 11.71 -12.93 -0.44
CA LEU A 144 13.00 -12.27 -0.61
C LEU A 144 13.85 -12.45 0.66
N SER A 145 13.23 -12.30 1.82
CA SER A 145 13.93 -12.44 3.10
C SER A 145 14.48 -13.86 3.30
N GLU A 146 13.70 -14.90 2.98
CA GLU A 146 14.15 -16.28 3.00
C GLU A 146 15.35 -16.50 2.08
N GLN A 147 15.29 -16.01 0.83
CA GLN A 147 16.40 -16.10 -0.12
C GLN A 147 17.66 -15.40 0.42
N LEU A 148 17.54 -14.17 0.91
CA LEU A 148 18.69 -13.38 1.38
C LEU A 148 19.30 -13.96 2.66
N LEU A 149 18.50 -14.59 3.53
CA LEU A 149 18.99 -15.25 4.73
C LEU A 149 20.00 -16.36 4.43
N THR A 150 19.83 -17.10 3.32
CA THR A 150 20.78 -18.14 2.90
C THR A 150 22.16 -17.60 2.55
N GLN A 151 22.27 -16.29 2.29
CA GLN A 151 23.48 -15.61 1.85
C GLN A 151 23.78 -14.37 2.70
N VAL A 152 23.26 -14.30 3.93
CA VAL A 152 23.38 -13.12 4.80
C VAL A 152 24.84 -12.77 5.14
N ASP A 153 25.75 -13.74 5.05
CA ASP A 153 27.18 -13.52 5.25
C ASP A 153 27.86 -12.74 4.13
N THR A 154 27.21 -12.60 2.98
CA THR A 154 27.65 -11.72 1.88
C THR A 154 27.34 -10.24 2.13
N LEU A 155 26.70 -9.91 3.26
CA LEU A 155 26.30 -8.54 3.59
C LEU A 155 27.50 -7.59 3.56
N VAL A 156 27.39 -6.56 2.74
CA VAL A 156 28.33 -5.44 2.69
C VAL A 156 27.60 -4.13 2.94
N ALA A 157 28.15 -3.30 3.84
CA ALA A 157 27.65 -1.95 4.04
C ALA A 157 28.05 -1.08 2.84
N VAL A 158 27.09 -0.31 2.34
CA VAL A 158 27.33 0.64 1.26
C VAL A 158 27.37 2.04 1.84
N SER A 159 28.41 2.79 1.50
CA SER A 159 28.49 4.20 1.88
C SER A 159 27.40 4.97 1.15
N CYS A 160 26.51 5.60 1.92
CA CYS A 160 25.55 6.57 1.41
C CYS A 160 25.48 7.75 2.38
N ASP A 161 25.49 8.96 1.85
CA ASP A 161 24.86 10.08 2.53
C ASP A 161 23.36 9.94 2.30
N VAL A 162 22.54 10.23 3.31
CA VAL A 162 21.08 10.02 3.35
C VAL A 162 20.31 10.73 2.20
N ALA A 163 21.02 11.47 1.34
CA ALA A 163 20.53 12.17 0.16
C ALA A 163 21.33 11.87 -1.15
N GLY A 164 22.20 10.86 -1.17
CA GLY A 164 23.11 10.59 -2.29
C GLY A 164 22.55 9.69 -3.39
N ASP A 165 23.09 9.85 -4.61
CA ASP A 165 22.86 9.09 -5.86
C ASP A 165 23.16 7.58 -5.73
N VAL A 166 22.43 6.89 -4.86
CA VAL A 166 22.47 5.43 -4.79
C VAL A 166 21.64 4.91 -5.94
N VAL A 167 22.29 4.44 -7.00
CA VAL A 167 21.62 3.71 -8.08
C VAL A 167 20.91 2.50 -7.47
N PRO A 168 19.58 2.42 -7.52
CA PRO A 168 18.85 1.30 -6.94
C PRO A 168 19.24 0.02 -7.69
N THR A 169 19.54 -1.07 -6.97
CA THR A 169 19.52 -2.38 -7.61
C THR A 169 18.06 -2.82 -7.67
N HIS A 170 17.44 -2.66 -8.83
CA HIS A 170 16.08 -3.16 -9.00
C HIS A 170 16.10 -4.69 -9.02
N LEU A 171 15.17 -5.31 -8.29
CA LEU A 171 14.87 -6.72 -8.48
C LEU A 171 14.33 -6.86 -9.90
N SER A 172 15.05 -7.60 -10.75
CA SER A 172 14.66 -7.72 -12.15
C SER A 172 13.30 -8.38 -12.28
N GLU A 173 12.43 -7.77 -13.06
CA GLU A 173 11.21 -8.43 -13.49
C GLU A 173 11.54 -9.67 -14.33
N THR A 174 10.65 -10.64 -14.28
CA THR A 174 10.78 -11.92 -14.97
C THR A 174 9.58 -12.15 -15.89
N ALA A 175 9.62 -13.21 -16.69
CA ALA A 175 8.48 -13.63 -17.51
C ALA A 175 7.18 -13.83 -16.69
N VAL A 176 7.27 -14.08 -15.39
CA VAL A 176 6.11 -14.17 -14.48
C VAL A 176 5.42 -12.82 -14.33
N HIS A 177 6.18 -11.72 -14.24
CA HIS A 177 5.62 -10.37 -14.15
C HIS A 177 4.90 -9.99 -15.44
N GLN A 178 5.47 -10.36 -16.58
CA GLN A 178 4.81 -10.21 -17.87
C GLN A 178 3.51 -11.04 -17.94
N ALA A 179 3.53 -12.31 -17.54
CA ALA A 179 2.33 -13.17 -17.52
C ALA A 179 1.23 -12.62 -16.58
N LEU A 180 1.60 -12.01 -15.45
CA LEU A 180 0.66 -11.32 -14.58
C LEU A 180 0.00 -10.14 -15.29
N ARG A 181 0.77 -9.29 -15.97
CA ARG A 181 0.23 -8.17 -16.76
C ARG A 181 -0.67 -8.65 -17.88
N GLU A 182 -0.27 -9.68 -18.61
CA GLU A 182 -1.07 -10.31 -19.67
C GLU A 182 -2.40 -10.81 -19.14
N ARG A 183 -2.40 -11.45 -17.96
CA ARG A 183 -3.63 -11.91 -17.31
C ARG A 183 -4.53 -10.75 -16.91
N ILE A 184 -3.97 -9.72 -16.25
CA ILE A 184 -4.74 -8.55 -15.77
C ILE A 184 -5.33 -7.78 -16.96
N ALA A 185 -4.50 -7.40 -17.94
CA ALA A 185 -4.94 -6.70 -19.14
C ALA A 185 -5.93 -7.55 -19.95
N GLY A 186 -5.69 -8.86 -20.06
CA GLY A 186 -6.60 -9.79 -20.73
C GLY A 186 -7.99 -9.81 -20.09
N LEU A 187 -8.08 -9.83 -18.76
CA LEU A 187 -9.35 -9.80 -18.02
C LEU A 187 -10.08 -8.47 -18.20
N LEU A 188 -9.38 -7.34 -18.08
CA LEU A 188 -9.94 -6.00 -18.29
C LEU A 188 -10.48 -5.80 -19.72
N ASN A 189 -9.80 -6.36 -20.72
CA ASN A 189 -10.18 -6.24 -22.11
C ASN A 189 -11.17 -7.32 -22.58
N HIS A 190 -11.49 -8.32 -21.75
CA HIS A 190 -12.26 -9.50 -22.18
C HIS A 190 -13.71 -9.17 -22.53
N SER A 191 -14.39 -8.38 -21.69
CA SER A 191 -15.81 -8.05 -21.84
C SER A 191 -16.10 -6.63 -21.34
N PRO A 192 -15.62 -5.59 -22.04
CA PRO A 192 -15.79 -4.21 -21.61
C PRO A 192 -17.28 -3.82 -21.61
N ALA A 193 -17.72 -3.14 -20.55
CA ALA A 193 -19.10 -2.68 -20.38
C ALA A 193 -19.46 -1.52 -21.32
N ALA A 194 -18.47 -0.83 -21.87
CA ALA A 194 -18.64 0.24 -22.84
C ALA A 194 -17.45 0.29 -23.84
N PRO A 195 -17.61 0.88 -25.04
CA PRO A 195 -16.49 1.09 -25.96
C PRO A 195 -15.40 1.95 -25.31
N GLN A 196 -14.19 1.43 -25.21
CA GLN A 196 -13.02 2.09 -24.61
C GLN A 196 -11.73 1.63 -25.27
N LYS A 197 -10.64 2.40 -25.10
CA LYS A 197 -9.32 1.94 -25.52
C LYS A 197 -8.90 0.73 -24.70
N ALA A 198 -8.28 -0.25 -25.36
CA ALA A 198 -7.78 -1.44 -24.68
C ALA A 198 -6.60 -1.09 -23.77
N VAL A 199 -6.58 -1.69 -22.57
CA VAL A 199 -5.47 -1.59 -21.62
C VAL A 199 -4.28 -2.36 -22.17
N ALA A 200 -3.12 -1.70 -22.33
CA ALA A 200 -1.88 -2.34 -22.74
C ALA A 200 -1.15 -2.96 -21.54
N LEU A 201 -0.15 -3.82 -21.80
CA LEU A 201 0.59 -4.48 -20.72
C LEU A 201 1.33 -3.46 -19.84
N ASP A 202 1.92 -2.43 -20.45
CA ASP A 202 2.65 -1.38 -19.77
C ASP A 202 1.71 -0.39 -19.04
N ASP A 203 0.39 -0.50 -19.19
CA ASP A 203 -0.59 0.24 -18.38
C ASP A 203 -0.86 -0.43 -17.02
N VAL A 204 -0.30 -1.63 -16.80
CA VAL A 204 -0.43 -2.41 -15.57
C VAL A 204 0.88 -2.38 -14.80
N TYR A 205 0.87 -1.70 -13.66
CA TYR A 205 2.00 -1.56 -12.76
C TYR A 205 1.83 -2.51 -11.58
N LEU A 206 2.86 -3.30 -11.28
CA LEU A 206 2.84 -4.31 -10.22
C LEU A 206 3.61 -3.81 -9.00
N TYR A 207 3.08 -4.11 -7.81
CA TYR A 207 3.62 -3.67 -6.53
C TYR A 207 3.70 -4.85 -5.55
N PRO A 208 4.62 -4.80 -4.56
CA PRO A 208 4.80 -5.90 -3.61
C PRO A 208 3.59 -6.11 -2.68
N THR A 209 2.76 -5.09 -2.49
CA THR A 209 1.50 -5.17 -1.72
C THR A 209 0.45 -4.22 -2.30
N GLY A 210 -0.82 -4.45 -1.95
CA GLY A 210 -1.90 -3.49 -2.28
C GLY A 210 -1.67 -2.11 -1.68
N MET A 211 -1.11 -2.01 -0.47
CA MET A 211 -0.77 -0.72 0.13
C MET A 211 0.38 -0.02 -0.60
N ALA A 212 1.37 -0.78 -1.09
CA ALA A 212 2.43 -0.21 -1.91
C ALA A 212 1.89 0.31 -3.25
N ALA A 213 0.89 -0.36 -3.84
CA ALA A 213 0.18 0.14 -5.02
C ALA A 213 -0.56 1.45 -4.72
N ILE A 214 -1.30 1.53 -3.61
CA ILE A 214 -1.99 2.77 -3.17
C ILE A 214 -0.97 3.89 -2.91
N HIS A 215 0.16 3.58 -2.27
CA HIS A 215 1.22 4.54 -1.99
C HIS A 215 1.86 5.09 -3.29
N GLY A 216 2.24 4.20 -4.22
CA GLY A 216 2.81 4.60 -5.51
C GLY A 216 1.82 5.41 -6.34
N MET A 217 0.55 4.98 -6.39
CA MET A 217 -0.54 5.74 -7.01
C MET A 217 -0.70 7.13 -6.40
N HIS A 218 -0.74 7.23 -5.07
CA HIS A 218 -0.87 8.52 -4.38
C HIS A 218 0.29 9.45 -4.76
N ARG A 219 1.53 8.98 -4.66
CA ARG A 219 2.72 9.77 -5.00
C ARG A 219 2.70 10.26 -6.44
N ALA A 220 2.36 9.41 -7.40
CA ALA A 220 2.29 9.80 -8.80
C ALA A 220 1.18 10.84 -9.07
N ILE A 221 0.00 10.66 -8.48
CA ILE A 221 -1.11 11.60 -8.68
C ILE A 221 -0.79 12.99 -8.11
N VAL A 222 -0.23 13.07 -6.91
CA VAL A 222 0.03 14.39 -6.29
C VAL A 222 1.16 15.18 -6.96
N GLN A 223 2.02 14.53 -7.77
CA GLN A 223 2.98 15.24 -8.62
C GLN A 223 2.30 15.94 -9.80
N VAL A 224 1.33 15.28 -10.44
CA VAL A 224 0.62 15.84 -11.60
C VAL A 224 -0.54 16.74 -11.21
N HIS A 225 -1.11 16.53 -10.02
CA HIS A 225 -2.35 17.14 -9.59
C HIS A 225 -2.31 17.52 -8.12
N LYS A 226 -2.03 18.80 -7.85
CA LYS A 226 -1.94 19.31 -6.48
C LYS A 226 -3.30 19.57 -5.86
N GLY A 227 -3.37 19.54 -4.54
CA GLY A 227 -4.55 19.86 -3.75
C GLY A 227 -5.04 18.70 -2.89
N PRO A 228 -6.07 18.93 -2.05
CA PRO A 228 -6.55 17.91 -1.13
C PRO A 228 -7.14 16.72 -1.89
N MET A 229 -6.98 15.53 -1.34
CA MET A 229 -7.65 14.33 -1.85
C MET A 229 -8.96 14.09 -1.11
N VAL A 230 -9.90 13.41 -1.78
CA VAL A 230 -11.20 13.04 -1.22
C VAL A 230 -11.30 11.53 -1.10
N GLY A 231 -11.66 11.02 0.08
CA GLY A 231 -11.98 9.61 0.29
C GLY A 231 -13.47 9.43 0.53
N LEU A 232 -14.08 8.47 -0.16
CA LEU A 232 -15.50 8.15 -0.04
C LEU A 232 -15.70 6.76 0.58
N GLY A 233 -16.55 6.70 1.59
CA GLY A 233 -17.07 5.45 2.14
C GLY A 233 -16.24 4.92 3.30
N ALA A 234 -16.52 3.67 3.66
CA ALA A 234 -15.61 2.88 4.48
C ALA A 234 -14.39 2.54 3.61
N ILE A 235 -13.32 3.31 3.79
CA ILE A 235 -12.02 3.01 3.19
C ILE A 235 -11.20 2.17 4.17
N PHE A 236 -10.39 1.27 3.65
CA PHE A 236 -9.52 0.39 4.41
C PHE A 236 -8.64 1.21 5.35
N ILE A 237 -8.51 0.76 6.59
CA ILE A 237 -7.95 1.59 7.66
C ILE A 237 -6.51 2.05 7.40
N ALA A 238 -5.67 1.20 6.79
CA ALA A 238 -4.30 1.61 6.43
C ALA A 238 -4.30 2.64 5.29
N THR A 239 -5.23 2.54 4.35
CA THR A 239 -5.47 3.54 3.29
C THR A 239 -5.89 4.87 3.90
N TYR A 240 -6.79 4.84 4.89
CA TYR A 240 -7.18 6.03 5.65
C TYR A 240 -5.99 6.70 6.33
N TYR A 241 -5.14 5.93 7.01
CA TYR A 241 -3.96 6.49 7.68
C TYR A 241 -2.95 7.04 6.69
N LEU A 242 -2.69 6.34 5.59
CA LEU A 242 -1.84 6.83 4.51
C LEU A 242 -2.32 8.19 3.98
N PHE A 243 -3.61 8.33 3.67
CA PHE A 243 -4.15 9.59 3.18
C PHE A 243 -4.25 10.67 4.25
N SER A 244 -4.40 10.31 5.53
CA SER A 244 -4.41 11.28 6.63
C SER A 244 -3.07 11.98 6.82
N GLU A 245 -1.99 11.41 6.29
CA GLU A 245 -0.65 12.00 6.26
C GLU A 245 -0.38 12.79 4.96
N ALA A 246 -1.35 12.89 4.05
CA ALA A 246 -1.16 13.61 2.79
C ALA A 246 -0.94 15.11 3.04
N PRO A 247 0.15 15.70 2.51
CA PRO A 247 0.56 17.07 2.84
C PRO A 247 -0.44 18.14 2.36
N ASP A 248 -1.13 17.88 1.25
CA ASP A 248 -2.11 18.80 0.66
C ASP A 248 -3.52 18.63 1.28
N GLY A 249 -3.68 17.71 2.24
CA GLY A 249 -4.90 17.50 3.00
C GLY A 249 -5.79 16.36 2.51
N PHE A 250 -6.67 15.91 3.42
CA PHE A 250 -7.58 14.79 3.21
C PHE A 250 -9.00 15.14 3.68
N LYS A 251 -9.97 15.06 2.76
CA LYS A 251 -11.40 15.17 3.05
C LYS A 251 -12.06 13.79 2.98
N HIS A 252 -12.59 13.32 4.10
CA HIS A 252 -13.28 12.03 4.17
C HIS A 252 -14.81 12.19 4.29
N PHE A 253 -15.55 11.45 3.48
CA PHE A 253 -17.00 11.27 3.61
C PHE A 253 -17.30 9.80 3.95
N GLY A 254 -17.44 9.48 5.24
CA GLY A 254 -17.56 8.10 5.71
C GLY A 254 -18.82 7.35 5.25
N ALA A 255 -20.01 7.92 5.43
CA ALA A 255 -21.24 7.28 4.96
C ALA A 255 -21.44 7.55 3.47
N CYS A 256 -21.52 6.48 2.65
CA CYS A 256 -21.68 6.57 1.20
C CYS A 256 -22.87 5.79 0.62
N ASP A 257 -23.76 5.28 1.45
CA ASP A 257 -24.98 4.64 0.96
C ASP A 257 -25.97 5.68 0.39
N SER A 258 -26.98 5.22 -0.36
CA SER A 258 -27.94 6.08 -1.05
C SER A 258 -28.70 7.04 -0.14
N ARG A 259 -28.80 6.78 1.17
CA ARG A 259 -29.50 7.64 2.14
C ARG A 259 -28.59 8.69 2.77
N SER A 260 -27.28 8.58 2.58
CA SER A 260 -26.29 9.48 3.19
C SER A 260 -26.29 10.90 2.60
N GLY A 261 -26.85 11.06 1.39
CA GLY A 261 -26.74 12.29 0.60
C GLY A 261 -25.30 12.61 0.17
N VAL A 262 -24.39 11.63 0.18
CA VAL A 262 -22.95 11.88 -0.04
C VAL A 262 -22.67 12.54 -1.38
N MET A 263 -23.41 12.18 -2.43
CA MET A 263 -23.17 12.73 -3.77
C MET A 263 -23.49 14.22 -3.85
N ASP A 264 -24.51 14.68 -3.12
CA ASP A 264 -24.82 16.12 -3.03
C ASP A 264 -23.78 16.85 -2.19
N LYS A 265 -23.34 16.26 -1.08
CA LYS A 265 -22.28 16.81 -0.21
C LYS A 265 -20.95 16.91 -0.93
N LEU A 266 -20.59 15.90 -1.73
CA LEU A 266 -19.41 15.89 -2.57
C LEU A 266 -19.49 16.99 -3.62
N ALA A 267 -20.61 17.10 -4.34
CA ALA A 267 -20.81 18.15 -5.32
C ALA A 267 -20.69 19.55 -4.71
N ALA A 268 -21.27 19.77 -3.52
CA ALA A 268 -21.16 21.03 -2.80
C ALA A 268 -19.70 21.35 -2.39
N TYR A 269 -18.97 20.35 -1.88
CA TYR A 269 -17.56 20.52 -1.52
C TYR A 269 -16.68 20.84 -2.74
N LEU A 270 -16.84 20.11 -3.84
CA LEU A 270 -16.10 20.38 -5.08
C LEU A 270 -16.39 21.79 -5.62
N GLN A 271 -17.66 22.22 -5.56
CA GLN A 271 -18.05 23.57 -5.94
C GLN A 271 -17.41 24.63 -5.03
N GLU A 272 -17.35 24.39 -3.72
CA GLU A 272 -16.71 25.29 -2.75
C GLU A 272 -15.21 25.44 -3.02
N GLU A 273 -14.49 24.32 -3.22
CA GLU A 273 -13.08 24.33 -3.59
C GLU A 273 -12.85 25.11 -4.89
N ALA A 274 -13.66 24.85 -5.92
CA ALA A 274 -13.58 25.55 -7.20
C ALA A 274 -13.86 27.06 -7.07
N ASN A 275 -14.88 27.46 -6.30
CA ASN A 275 -15.20 28.87 -6.03
C ASN A 275 -14.06 29.59 -5.29
N ALA A 276 -13.31 28.86 -4.47
CA ALA A 276 -12.13 29.37 -3.79
C ALA A 276 -10.85 29.33 -4.65
N GLY A 277 -10.95 28.96 -5.93
CA GLY A 277 -9.81 28.84 -6.84
C GLY A 277 -8.87 27.67 -6.52
N ARG A 278 -9.33 26.71 -5.71
CA ARG A 278 -8.61 25.48 -5.37
C ARG A 278 -9.12 24.31 -6.21
N LYS A 279 -8.33 23.25 -6.26
CA LYS A 279 -8.63 22.04 -7.02
C LYS A 279 -8.46 20.83 -6.12
N VAL A 280 -9.40 19.89 -6.18
CA VAL A 280 -9.25 18.57 -5.55
C VAL A 280 -8.32 17.73 -6.43
N SER A 281 -7.36 17.04 -5.80
CA SER A 281 -6.38 16.23 -6.52
C SER A 281 -7.01 15.00 -7.16
N TYR A 282 -7.61 14.16 -6.33
CA TYR A 282 -8.34 12.98 -6.77
C TYR A 282 -9.42 12.59 -5.76
N ILE A 283 -10.39 11.83 -6.25
CA ILE A 283 -11.41 11.15 -5.47
C ILE A 283 -11.05 9.67 -5.44
N PHE A 284 -10.94 9.10 -4.24
CA PHE A 284 -10.70 7.69 -4.00
C PHE A 284 -11.97 7.03 -3.44
N VAL A 285 -12.33 5.88 -3.99
CA VAL A 285 -13.43 5.07 -3.47
C VAL A 285 -13.14 3.58 -3.62
N GLU A 286 -13.52 2.79 -2.62
CA GLU A 286 -13.58 1.33 -2.75
C GLU A 286 -14.91 0.91 -3.37
N PHE A 287 -14.87 0.03 -4.38
CA PHE A 287 -16.07 -0.42 -5.07
C PHE A 287 -16.08 -1.93 -5.33
N PRO A 288 -17.00 -2.68 -4.69
CA PRO A 288 -17.76 -2.31 -3.49
C PRO A 288 -16.85 -2.09 -2.28
N SER A 289 -17.27 -1.28 -1.32
CA SER A 289 -16.47 -1.01 -0.10
C SER A 289 -16.35 -2.22 0.84
N ASN A 290 -15.22 -2.33 1.53
CA ASN A 290 -15.01 -3.31 2.61
C ASN A 290 -15.30 -2.69 3.99
N PRO A 291 -16.07 -3.32 4.90
CA PRO A 291 -16.78 -4.62 4.78
C PRO A 291 -18.25 -4.48 4.36
N LEU A 292 -18.74 -3.25 4.16
CA LEU A 292 -20.18 -2.97 4.05
C LEU A 292 -20.77 -3.27 2.65
N LEU A 293 -19.91 -3.52 1.66
CA LEU A 293 -20.27 -3.76 0.25
C LEU A 293 -21.11 -2.62 -0.35
N VAL A 294 -20.96 -1.41 0.17
CA VAL A 294 -21.64 -0.23 -0.36
C VAL A 294 -21.04 0.09 -1.73
N SER A 295 -21.94 0.29 -2.68
CA SER A 295 -21.65 0.65 -4.07
C SER A 295 -22.20 2.05 -4.33
N VAL A 296 -21.30 3.03 -4.46
CA VAL A 296 -21.65 4.42 -4.75
C VAL A 296 -22.10 4.59 -6.21
N ASP A 297 -22.82 5.67 -6.53
CA ASP A 297 -23.20 6.00 -7.91
C ASP A 297 -21.97 6.44 -8.74
N LEU A 298 -21.33 5.45 -9.38
CA LEU A 298 -20.13 5.66 -10.19
C LEU A 298 -20.37 6.57 -11.41
N LYS A 299 -21.58 6.58 -11.98
CA LYS A 299 -21.91 7.44 -13.13
C LYS A 299 -21.92 8.91 -12.69
N ARG A 300 -22.57 9.19 -11.56
CA ARG A 300 -22.59 10.53 -10.99
C ARG A 300 -21.20 10.95 -10.48
N LEU A 301 -20.39 10.03 -9.95
CA LEU A 301 -18.99 10.32 -9.61
C LEU A 301 -18.16 10.69 -10.84
N ARG A 302 -18.26 9.94 -11.94
CA ARG A 302 -17.57 10.27 -13.19
C ARG A 302 -17.95 11.67 -13.69
N SER A 303 -19.24 11.99 -13.71
CA SER A 303 -19.72 13.31 -14.12
C SER A 303 -19.15 14.44 -13.25
N LEU A 304 -19.10 14.25 -11.93
CA LEU A 304 -18.48 15.23 -11.03
C LEU A 304 -16.96 15.33 -11.26
N ALA A 305 -16.30 14.19 -11.47
CA ALA A 305 -14.87 14.16 -11.74
C ALA A 305 -14.51 14.94 -13.02
N ASP A 306 -15.30 14.77 -14.09
CA ASP A 306 -15.14 15.51 -15.34
C ASP A 306 -15.44 17.00 -15.19
N GLN A 307 -16.49 17.36 -14.42
CA GLN A 307 -16.90 18.75 -14.22
C GLN A 307 -15.85 19.57 -13.48
N TYR A 308 -15.21 18.98 -12.46
CA TYR A 308 -14.24 19.66 -11.60
C TYR A 308 -12.78 19.29 -11.93
N ASP A 309 -12.58 18.57 -13.03
CA ASP A 309 -11.27 18.16 -13.54
C ASP A 309 -10.43 17.43 -12.47
N THR A 310 -11.04 16.51 -11.72
CA THR A 310 -10.37 15.70 -10.69
C THR A 310 -10.21 14.25 -11.16
N ILE A 311 -9.12 13.60 -10.74
CA ILE A 311 -8.88 12.19 -11.06
C ILE A 311 -9.82 11.31 -10.23
N LEU A 312 -10.42 10.27 -10.85
CA LEU A 312 -11.21 9.26 -10.15
C LEU A 312 -10.43 7.96 -10.01
N VAL A 313 -10.09 7.61 -8.78
CA VAL A 313 -9.42 6.37 -8.40
C VAL A 313 -10.43 5.40 -7.79
N ILE A 314 -10.50 4.20 -8.34
CA ILE A 314 -11.35 3.13 -7.82
C ILE A 314 -10.46 2.00 -7.31
N ASP A 315 -10.54 1.71 -6.01
CA ASP A 315 -10.03 0.46 -5.47
C ASP A 315 -11.09 -0.62 -5.68
N ASP A 316 -10.82 -1.52 -6.61
CA ASP A 316 -11.76 -2.57 -7.01
C ASP A 316 -11.50 -3.89 -6.27
N THR A 317 -10.64 -3.93 -5.25
CA THR A 317 -10.15 -5.17 -4.61
C THR A 317 -11.25 -6.19 -4.29
N VAL A 318 -12.41 -5.73 -3.79
CA VAL A 318 -13.55 -6.59 -3.43
C VAL A 318 -14.31 -7.05 -4.68
N GLY A 319 -14.57 -6.14 -5.62
CA GLY A 319 -15.29 -6.45 -6.86
C GLY A 319 -14.46 -7.31 -7.81
N SER A 320 -13.17 -7.01 -7.89
CA SER A 320 -12.19 -7.45 -8.88
C SER A 320 -12.59 -7.09 -10.31
N PHE A 321 -11.62 -6.61 -11.09
CA PHE A 321 -11.75 -6.41 -12.53
C PHE A 321 -12.14 -7.70 -13.29
N CYS A 322 -12.08 -8.88 -12.65
CA CYS A 322 -12.65 -10.12 -13.18
C CYS A 322 -14.19 -10.13 -13.23
N ASN A 323 -14.87 -9.38 -12.35
CA ASN A 323 -16.33 -9.45 -12.19
C ASN A 323 -17.03 -8.12 -12.48
N ILE A 324 -16.38 -6.99 -12.22
CA ILE A 324 -16.98 -5.66 -12.37
C ILE A 324 -16.06 -4.80 -13.22
N ASP A 325 -16.55 -4.40 -14.40
CA ASP A 325 -15.83 -3.43 -15.23
C ASP A 325 -16.10 -2.00 -14.75
N VAL A 326 -15.11 -1.42 -14.08
CA VAL A 326 -15.09 -0.02 -13.64
C VAL A 326 -14.23 0.88 -14.53
N LEU A 327 -13.58 0.32 -15.56
CA LEU A 327 -12.71 1.07 -16.46
C LEU A 327 -13.43 2.21 -17.23
N PRO A 328 -14.73 2.09 -17.61
CA PRO A 328 -15.44 3.20 -18.26
C PRO A 328 -15.58 4.47 -17.42
N VAL A 329 -15.35 4.39 -16.11
CA VAL A 329 -15.50 5.52 -15.18
C VAL A 329 -14.20 5.85 -14.45
N ALA A 330 -13.32 4.88 -14.18
CA ALA A 330 -12.07 5.12 -13.48
C ALA A 330 -11.03 5.79 -14.38
N ASP A 331 -10.26 6.72 -13.81
CA ASP A 331 -8.98 7.15 -14.42
C ASP A 331 -7.85 6.19 -14.03
N VAL A 332 -7.89 5.71 -12.77
CA VAL A 332 -6.94 4.75 -12.20
C VAL A 332 -7.70 3.69 -11.43
N ILE A 333 -7.33 2.42 -11.62
CA ILE A 333 -7.85 1.30 -10.82
C ILE A 333 -6.71 0.78 -9.95
N VAL A 334 -7.00 0.52 -8.68
CA VAL A 334 -6.07 -0.14 -7.77
C VAL A 334 -6.67 -1.45 -7.29
N THR A 335 -5.88 -2.52 -7.28
CA THR A 335 -6.33 -3.84 -6.84
C THR A 335 -5.32 -4.45 -5.89
N SER A 336 -5.77 -4.92 -4.71
CA SER A 336 -4.95 -5.78 -3.85
C SER A 336 -4.92 -7.21 -4.40
N LEU A 337 -3.87 -7.55 -5.14
CA LEU A 337 -3.68 -8.89 -5.69
C LEU A 337 -3.54 -9.98 -4.60
N THR A 338 -3.19 -9.58 -3.38
CA THR A 338 -3.15 -10.47 -2.20
C THR A 338 -4.47 -11.16 -1.89
N LYS A 339 -5.61 -10.56 -2.28
CA LYS A 339 -6.94 -11.00 -1.88
C LYS A 339 -7.49 -12.04 -2.86
N SER A 340 -8.63 -11.77 -3.47
CA SER A 340 -9.32 -12.71 -4.37
C SER A 340 -8.51 -13.11 -5.60
N PHE A 341 -7.57 -12.26 -6.06
CA PHE A 341 -6.73 -12.58 -7.21
C PHE A 341 -5.74 -13.71 -6.91
N SER A 342 -5.03 -13.65 -5.78
CA SER A 342 -4.20 -14.76 -5.29
C SER A 342 -5.09 -15.94 -4.86
N GLY A 343 -6.09 -15.69 -4.02
CA GLY A 343 -7.05 -16.68 -3.54
C GLY A 343 -6.50 -17.69 -2.52
N TYR A 344 -5.17 -17.87 -2.44
CA TYR A 344 -4.51 -18.81 -1.51
C TYR A 344 -3.97 -18.16 -0.24
N ALA A 345 -3.97 -16.82 -0.18
CA ALA A 345 -3.52 -16.03 0.96
C ALA A 345 -2.08 -16.36 1.41
N ASP A 346 -1.20 -16.67 0.45
CA ASP A 346 0.21 -17.02 0.68
C ASP A 346 1.19 -16.12 -0.08
N VAL A 347 0.67 -15.11 -0.78
CA VAL A 347 1.47 -14.13 -1.52
C VAL A 347 0.80 -12.76 -1.40
N MET A 348 1.62 -11.74 -1.20
CA MET A 348 1.16 -10.35 -1.27
C MET A 348 1.48 -9.78 -2.64
N GLY A 349 0.60 -8.90 -3.11
CA GLY A 349 0.79 -8.15 -4.32
C GLY A 349 -0.25 -7.04 -4.45
N GLY A 350 0.05 -6.07 -5.29
CA GLY A 350 -0.87 -5.01 -5.69
C GLY A 350 -0.70 -4.67 -7.16
N SER A 351 -1.73 -4.08 -7.75
CA SER A 351 -1.65 -3.50 -9.08
C SER A 351 -2.23 -2.10 -9.10
N VAL A 352 -1.61 -1.24 -9.92
CA VAL A 352 -2.20 0.02 -10.39
C VAL A 352 -2.41 -0.14 -11.90
N ILE A 353 -3.62 0.14 -12.37
CA ILE A 353 -3.97 0.11 -13.79
C ILE A 353 -4.30 1.54 -14.19
N LEU A 354 -3.63 2.03 -15.23
CA LEU A 354 -3.95 3.31 -15.83
C LEU A 354 -4.97 3.13 -16.96
N ASN A 355 -6.02 3.94 -16.96
CA ASN A 355 -6.97 3.94 -18.06
C ASN A 355 -6.40 4.70 -19.27
N PRO A 356 -6.14 4.07 -20.42
CA PRO A 356 -5.64 4.75 -21.62
C PRO A 356 -6.62 5.77 -22.23
N SER A 357 -7.87 5.75 -21.78
CA SER A 357 -8.91 6.72 -22.14
C SER A 357 -8.96 7.92 -21.19
N SER A 358 -8.23 7.90 -20.07
CA SER A 358 -8.17 9.04 -19.14
C SER A 358 -7.49 10.25 -19.76
N ARG A 359 -7.98 11.45 -19.44
CA ARG A 359 -7.34 12.71 -19.83
C ARG A 359 -5.99 12.91 -19.15
N SER A 360 -5.84 12.37 -17.93
CA SER A 360 -4.61 12.45 -17.13
C SER A 360 -3.60 11.35 -17.50
N TYR A 361 -3.95 10.43 -18.41
CA TYR A 361 -3.10 9.30 -18.78
C TYR A 361 -1.67 9.70 -19.18
N PRO A 362 -1.42 10.69 -20.08
CA PRO A 362 -0.05 11.02 -20.47
C PRO A 362 0.82 11.53 -19.32
N ALA A 363 0.21 12.27 -18.38
CA ALA A 363 0.91 12.79 -17.21
C ALA A 363 1.20 11.68 -16.20
N LEU A 364 0.18 10.88 -15.86
CA LEU A 364 0.32 9.76 -14.91
C LEU A 364 1.28 8.68 -15.41
N LYS A 365 1.28 8.40 -16.72
CA LYS A 365 2.16 7.42 -17.35
C LYS A 365 3.64 7.76 -17.18
N LYS A 366 3.99 9.05 -17.07
CA LYS A 366 5.37 9.52 -16.86
C LYS A 366 5.85 9.29 -15.43
N ASP A 367 4.95 9.42 -14.46
CA ASP A 367 5.30 9.46 -13.04
C ASP A 367 5.11 8.10 -12.32
N LEU A 368 4.42 7.14 -12.94
CA LEU A 368 4.26 5.77 -12.42
C LEU A 368 5.38 4.80 -12.87
N GLN A 369 6.42 5.29 -13.55
CA GLN A 369 7.52 4.47 -14.08
C GLN A 369 8.55 4.05 -13.04
#